data_AF-A0A6D0IQ81-F1
#
_entry.id   AF-A0A6D0IQ81-F1
#
_cell.length_a   1.000
_cell.length_b   1.000
_cell.length_c   1.000
_cell.angle_alpha   90.00
_cell.angle_beta   90.00
_cell.angle_gamma   90.00
#
_symmetry.space_group_name_H-M   'P 1'
#
loop_
_entity.id
_entity.type
_entity.pdbx_description
1 polymer ?
#
loop_
_entity_poly.entity_id
_entity_poly.type
_entity_poly.pdbx_seq_one_letter_code
_entity_poly.pdbx_strand_id
1 'polypeptide(L)'
;MDTSLAEEVQQTMATLAPNRFFFMSPYRSFTTSGCFARFDEPAVNGDSSDSPFQQKLAALFADAKAQGIKNPVMVGAIPFDPRQPSSLYIPESWQSFSRQEKQASARRFTRSQSLNVVERQAIPQKNTFEQMVARAAALTATPQVDKVVLSRLIDITTDAAIDSGVLLE
;
A
#
# COMPACT_ATOMS: atom_id res chain seq x y z
N MET A 1 -29.47 24.47 -17.12
CA MET A 1 -29.12 23.38 -16.20
C MET A 1 -27.98 22.61 -16.84
N ASP A 2 -26.79 23.23 -16.92
CA ASP A 2 -25.62 22.65 -17.62
C ASP A 2 -24.40 22.53 -16.69
N THR A 3 -24.51 23.04 -15.47
CA THR A 3 -23.43 23.05 -14.48
C THR A 3 -23.25 21.71 -13.76
N SER A 4 -24.30 20.87 -13.63
CA SER A 4 -24.18 19.63 -12.85
C SER A 4 -23.43 18.50 -13.58
N LEU A 5 -23.54 18.43 -14.91
CA LEU A 5 -22.86 17.40 -15.72
C LEU A 5 -21.36 17.66 -15.83
N ALA A 6 -20.96 18.92 -15.97
CA ALA A 6 -19.54 19.29 -16.02
C ALA A 6 -18.85 19.04 -14.66
N GLU A 7 -19.51 19.36 -13.55
CA GLU A 7 -18.99 19.09 -12.20
C GLU A 7 -18.88 17.58 -11.90
N GLU A 8 -19.87 16.76 -12.30
CA GLU A 8 -19.79 15.30 -12.20
C GLU A 8 -18.65 14.74 -13.05
N VAL A 9 -18.53 15.15 -14.32
CA VAL A 9 -17.46 14.68 -15.22
C VAL A 9 -16.08 15.09 -14.71
N GLN A 10 -15.94 16.29 -14.15
CA GLN A 10 -14.67 16.81 -13.64
C GLN A 10 -14.29 16.17 -12.30
N GLN A 11 -15.26 15.85 -11.43
CA GLN A 11 -15.04 15.00 -10.25
C GLN A 11 -14.65 13.57 -10.64
N THR A 12 -15.15 13.05 -11.76
CA THR A 12 -14.83 11.71 -12.26
C THR A 12 -13.39 11.58 -12.78
N MET A 13 -12.71 12.71 -13.08
CA MET A 13 -11.36 12.73 -13.65
C MET A 13 -10.24 13.13 -12.67
N ALA A 14 -10.57 13.43 -11.41
CA ALA A 14 -9.57 13.77 -10.40
C ALA A 14 -8.86 12.51 -9.88
N THR A 15 -7.54 12.48 -9.96
CA THR A 15 -6.71 11.37 -9.45
C THR A 15 -6.26 11.64 -8.01
N LEU A 16 -5.86 10.56 -7.32
CA LEU A 16 -5.35 10.67 -5.95
C LEU A 16 -3.91 11.21 -5.93
N ALA A 17 -3.64 12.20 -5.08
CA ALA A 17 -2.28 12.69 -4.83
C ALA A 17 -1.39 11.60 -4.18
N PRO A 18 -0.09 11.53 -4.53
CA PRO A 18 0.82 10.45 -4.10
C PRO A 18 1.11 10.43 -2.59
N ASN A 19 0.80 11.50 -1.87
CA ASN A 19 0.99 11.61 -0.42
C ASN A 19 -0.25 11.18 0.40
N ARG A 20 -1.29 10.63 -0.25
CA ARG A 20 -2.50 10.14 0.42
C ARG A 20 -2.52 8.63 0.43
N PHE A 21 -2.75 8.04 1.59
CA PHE A 21 -3.08 6.63 1.68
C PHE A 21 -4.50 6.37 1.18
N PHE A 22 -4.68 5.32 0.37
CA PHE A 22 -5.94 4.83 -0.15
C PHE A 22 -6.08 3.34 0.18
N PHE A 23 -7.24 2.96 0.70
CA PHE A 23 -7.57 1.57 0.93
C PHE A 23 -9.01 1.31 0.51
N MET A 24 -9.21 0.29 -0.32
CA MET A 24 -10.51 -0.12 -0.82
C MET A 24 -10.76 -1.59 -0.49
N SER A 25 -11.73 -1.85 0.38
CA SER A 25 -12.11 -3.21 0.76
C SER A 25 -13.64 -3.35 0.90
N PRO A 26 -14.17 -4.58 0.86
CA PRO A 26 -15.57 -4.84 1.20
C PRO A 26 -15.95 -4.44 2.64
N TYR A 27 -14.98 -4.34 3.55
CA TYR A 27 -15.23 -3.97 4.95
C TYR A 27 -15.27 -2.45 5.14
N ARG A 28 -14.17 -1.77 4.84
CA ARG A 28 -14.05 -0.31 4.88
C ARG A 28 -13.23 0.20 3.70
N SER A 29 -13.66 1.32 3.14
CA SER A 29 -12.99 1.99 2.04
C SER A 29 -12.82 3.47 2.40
N PHE A 30 -11.59 3.96 2.40
CA PHE A 30 -11.28 5.32 2.82
C PHE A 30 -9.96 5.84 2.22
N THR A 31 -9.85 7.16 2.21
CA THR A 31 -8.61 7.90 1.91
C THR A 31 -8.15 8.64 3.15
N THR A 32 -6.90 9.11 3.17
CA THR A 32 -6.33 9.90 4.25
C THR A 32 -5.79 11.23 3.75
N SER A 33 -5.63 12.21 4.64
CA SER A 33 -5.02 13.51 4.33
C SER A 33 -4.12 13.94 5.48
N GLY A 34 -2.98 14.54 5.14
CA GLY A 34 -1.99 14.99 6.13
C GLY A 34 -1.20 13.83 6.77
N CYS A 35 -0.26 14.19 7.62
CA CYS A 35 0.58 13.24 8.35
C CYS A 35 0.86 13.82 9.74
N PHE A 36 0.09 13.36 10.74
CA PHE A 36 0.28 13.79 12.12
C PHE A 36 1.58 13.25 12.70
N ALA A 37 1.81 11.94 12.60
CA ALA A 37 3.00 11.30 13.15
C ALA A 37 3.37 10.05 12.37
N ARG A 38 4.65 9.92 12.02
CA ARG A 38 5.22 8.68 11.46
C ARG A 38 5.51 7.68 12.58
N PHE A 39 5.47 6.41 12.23
CA PHE A 39 5.69 5.29 13.12
C PHE A 39 6.52 4.22 12.40
N ASP A 40 7.81 4.15 12.76
CA ASP A 40 8.81 3.28 12.13
C ASP A 40 9.22 2.11 13.02
N GLU A 41 8.57 1.92 14.16
CA GLU A 41 8.88 0.83 15.09
C GLU A 41 8.76 -0.53 14.38
N PRO A 42 9.79 -1.40 14.47
CA PRO A 42 9.70 -2.76 13.97
C PRO A 42 8.54 -3.54 14.61
N ALA A 43 7.79 -4.27 13.79
CA ALA A 43 6.61 -5.03 14.22
C ALA A 43 6.94 -6.42 14.81
N VAL A 44 8.21 -6.74 15.01
CA VAL A 44 8.63 -8.01 15.62
C VAL A 44 8.04 -8.14 17.03
N ASN A 45 7.47 -9.31 17.32
CA ASN A 45 6.72 -9.60 18.55
C ASN A 45 5.48 -8.71 18.77
N GLY A 46 4.99 -8.04 17.72
CA GLY A 46 3.79 -7.18 17.77
C GLY A 46 2.49 -7.92 18.08
N ASP A 47 2.52 -9.25 18.14
CA ASP A 47 1.44 -10.10 18.64
C ASP A 47 1.26 -9.99 20.17
N SER A 48 2.30 -9.59 20.91
CA SER A 48 2.23 -9.34 22.35
C SER A 48 1.89 -7.88 22.64
N SER A 49 0.93 -7.65 23.54
CA SER A 49 0.54 -6.31 24.03
C SER A 49 1.67 -5.58 24.76
N ASP A 50 2.60 -6.33 25.33
CA ASP A 50 3.74 -5.78 26.09
C ASP A 50 4.95 -5.48 25.20
N SER A 51 4.84 -5.73 23.89
CA SER A 51 5.92 -5.44 22.94
C SER A 51 6.16 -3.94 22.80
N PRO A 52 7.41 -3.52 22.49
CA PRO A 52 7.70 -2.12 22.18
C PRO A 52 6.79 -1.55 21.08
N PHE A 53 6.45 -2.36 20.07
CA PHE A 53 5.53 -2.00 19.00
C PHE A 53 4.15 -1.61 19.54
N GLN A 54 3.51 -2.47 20.33
CA GLN A 54 2.16 -2.20 20.85
C GLN A 54 2.15 -1.07 21.88
N GLN A 55 3.15 -0.99 22.76
CA GLN A 55 3.24 0.09 23.75
C GLN A 55 3.42 1.45 23.09
N LYS A 56 4.32 1.57 22.10
CA LYS A 56 4.53 2.83 21.36
C LYS A 56 3.33 3.17 20.49
N LEU A 57 2.69 2.19 19.85
CA LEU A 57 1.46 2.37 19.08
C LEU A 57 0.33 2.94 19.95
N ALA A 58 0.11 2.35 21.13
CA ALA A 58 -0.90 2.81 22.07
C ALA A 58 -0.61 4.23 22.58
N ALA A 59 0.64 4.52 22.92
CA ALA A 59 1.07 5.86 23.32
C ALA A 59 0.83 6.89 22.20
N LEU A 60 1.15 6.56 20.95
CA LEU A 60 0.96 7.46 19.83
C LEU A 60 -0.51 7.72 19.51
N PHE A 61 -1.39 6.72 19.69
CA PHE A 61 -2.83 6.92 19.61
C PHE A 61 -3.36 7.82 20.74
N ALA A 62 -2.83 7.70 21.95
CA ALA A 62 -3.21 8.56 23.07
C ALA A 62 -2.78 10.01 22.82
N ASP A 63 -1.56 10.22 22.32
CA ASP A 63 -1.03 11.52 21.93
C ASP A 63 -1.87 12.18 20.82
N ALA A 64 -2.19 11.45 19.75
CA ALA A 64 -3.05 11.95 18.67
C ALA A 64 -4.42 12.42 19.20
N LYS A 65 -5.04 11.67 20.11
CA LYS A 65 -6.32 12.05 20.74
C LYS A 65 -6.17 13.29 21.62
N ALA A 66 -5.10 13.36 22.41
CA ALA A 66 -4.82 14.51 23.28
C ALA A 66 -4.61 15.80 22.46
N GLN A 67 -4.04 15.69 21.25
CA GLN A 67 -3.86 16.79 20.31
C GLN A 67 -5.08 17.06 19.42
N GLY A 68 -6.23 16.42 19.69
CA GLY A 68 -7.51 16.75 19.07
C GLY A 68 -7.85 15.95 17.80
N ILE A 69 -7.05 14.96 17.41
CA ILE A 69 -7.40 14.06 16.30
C ILE A 69 -8.54 13.14 16.74
N LYS A 70 -9.71 13.35 16.15
CA LYS A 70 -10.90 12.52 16.39
C LYS A 70 -10.77 11.21 15.60
N ASN A 71 -10.94 10.08 16.29
CA ASN A 71 -10.88 8.74 15.70
C ASN A 71 -9.57 8.49 14.91
N PRO A 72 -8.39 8.59 15.54
CA PRO A 72 -7.12 8.35 14.85
C PRO A 72 -7.07 6.93 14.29
N VAL A 73 -6.44 6.78 13.12
CA VAL A 73 -6.17 5.50 12.46
C VAL A 73 -4.68 5.38 12.17
N MET A 74 -4.13 4.17 12.23
CA MET A 74 -2.77 3.88 11.79
C MET A 74 -2.83 3.22 10.41
N VAL A 75 -2.09 3.74 9.44
CA VAL A 75 -2.07 3.24 8.05
C VAL A 75 -0.65 3.08 7.55
N GLY A 76 -0.47 2.29 6.49
CA GLY A 76 0.82 2.08 5.84
C GLY A 76 1.12 0.61 5.60
N ALA A 77 2.41 0.24 5.67
CA ALA A 77 2.87 -1.13 5.41
C ALA A 77 3.89 -1.60 6.45
N ILE A 78 3.84 -2.89 6.78
CA ILE A 78 4.85 -3.61 7.58
C ILE A 78 5.66 -4.49 6.61
N PRO A 79 6.99 -4.49 6.68
CA PRO A 79 7.84 -5.30 5.80
C PRO A 79 7.64 -6.81 6.02
N PHE A 80 8.04 -7.62 5.03
CA PHE A 80 7.97 -9.10 5.13
C PHE A 80 8.76 -9.63 6.35
N ASP A 81 9.93 -9.04 6.62
CA ASP A 81 10.67 -9.27 7.85
C ASP A 81 10.29 -8.20 8.89
N PRO A 82 9.48 -8.52 9.91
CA PRO A 82 8.94 -7.53 10.85
C PRO A 82 10.01 -6.95 11.80
N ARG A 83 11.26 -7.45 11.75
CA ARG A 83 12.39 -6.85 12.47
C ARG A 83 12.90 -5.58 11.80
N GLN A 84 12.58 -5.38 10.52
CA GLN A 84 12.89 -4.15 9.80
C GLN A 84 11.91 -3.04 10.18
N PRO A 85 12.29 -1.76 10.02
CA PRO A 85 11.42 -0.63 10.33
C PRO A 85 10.09 -0.68 9.57
N SER A 86 9.02 -0.32 10.26
CA SER A 86 7.68 -0.21 9.64
C SER A 86 7.58 1.07 8.80
N SER A 87 6.69 1.09 7.81
CA SER A 87 6.31 2.31 7.08
C SER A 87 4.87 2.67 7.43
N LEU A 88 4.65 3.07 8.68
CA LEU A 88 3.32 3.40 9.22
C LEU A 88 3.24 4.89 9.60
N TYR A 89 2.01 5.44 9.61
CA TYR A 89 1.76 6.78 10.13
C TYR A 89 0.29 6.98 10.52
N ILE A 90 0.04 7.95 11.41
CA ILE A 90 -1.29 8.50 11.71
C ILE A 90 -1.52 9.71 10.80
N PRO A 91 -2.57 9.73 9.96
CA PRO A 91 -2.94 10.91 9.19
C PRO A 91 -3.66 11.94 10.07
N GLU A 92 -3.73 13.18 9.62
CA GLU A 92 -4.51 14.22 10.31
C GLU A 92 -6.02 13.98 10.18
N SER A 93 -6.46 13.40 9.06
CA SER A 93 -7.86 13.03 8.83
C SER A 93 -8.00 11.86 7.86
N TRP A 94 -9.17 11.23 7.87
CA TRP A 94 -9.57 10.21 6.91
C TRP A 94 -11.01 10.42 6.45
N GLN A 95 -11.30 9.99 5.22
CA GLN A 95 -12.61 10.14 4.57
C GLN A 95 -13.03 8.82 3.96
N SER A 96 -14.19 8.29 4.40
CA SER A 96 -14.80 7.12 3.78
C SER A 96 -15.29 7.43 2.37
N PHE A 97 -15.31 6.40 1.51
CA PHE A 97 -15.96 6.47 0.19
C PHE A 97 -16.67 5.16 -0.12
N SER A 98 -17.62 5.18 -1.06
CA SER A 98 -18.31 3.98 -1.53
C SER A 98 -17.42 3.19 -2.49
N ARG A 99 -17.14 1.93 -2.13
CA ARG A 99 -16.41 1.00 -3.00
C ARG A 99 -17.08 0.82 -4.36
N GLN A 100 -18.41 0.70 -4.39
CA GLN A 100 -19.16 0.48 -5.64
C GLN A 100 -19.07 1.69 -6.56
N GLU A 101 -19.19 2.90 -6.00
CA GLU A 101 -19.03 4.14 -6.77
C GLU A 101 -17.62 4.26 -7.32
N LYS A 102 -16.58 3.99 -6.51
CA LYS A 102 -15.19 4.02 -6.97
C LYS A 102 -14.92 3.02 -8.09
N GLN A 103 -15.49 1.81 -8.01
CA GLN A 103 -15.40 0.82 -9.08
C GLN A 103 -16.09 1.28 -10.36
N ALA A 104 -17.23 1.96 -10.24
CA ALA A 104 -17.95 2.49 -11.40
C ALA A 104 -17.22 3.69 -12.03
N SER A 105 -16.62 4.57 -11.23
CA SER A 105 -15.85 5.72 -11.72
C SER A 105 -14.55 5.30 -12.38
N ALA A 106 -13.78 4.39 -11.75
CA ALA A 106 -12.54 3.83 -12.29
C ALA A 106 -12.74 3.23 -13.69
N ARG A 107 -13.83 2.48 -13.91
CA ARG A 107 -14.17 1.93 -15.23
C ARG A 107 -14.45 2.98 -16.31
N ARG A 108 -14.81 4.19 -15.92
CA ARG A 108 -15.06 5.33 -16.82
C ARG A 108 -13.85 6.26 -16.92
N PHE A 109 -12.80 6.01 -16.14
CA PHE A 109 -11.58 6.81 -16.20
C PHE A 109 -10.84 6.50 -17.50
N THR A 110 -10.73 7.50 -18.36
CA THR A 110 -10.17 7.35 -19.73
C THR A 110 -8.79 7.96 -19.89
N ARG A 111 -8.32 8.74 -18.91
CA ARG A 111 -6.99 9.33 -18.97
C ARG A 111 -5.95 8.24 -18.71
N SER A 112 -4.95 8.17 -19.56
CA SER A 112 -3.79 7.30 -19.36
C SER A 112 -2.51 8.09 -19.61
N GLN A 113 -1.42 7.64 -18.99
CA GLN A 113 -0.10 8.17 -19.27
C GLN A 113 0.59 7.25 -20.29
N SER A 114 0.95 7.81 -21.45
CA SER A 114 1.83 7.11 -22.39
C SER A 114 3.26 7.11 -21.82
N LEU A 115 3.80 5.92 -21.58
CA LEU A 115 5.15 5.71 -21.06
C LEU A 115 5.89 4.74 -21.99
N ASN A 116 7.15 5.06 -22.29
CA ASN A 116 8.05 4.11 -22.95
C ASN A 116 8.87 3.39 -21.88
N VAL A 117 9.01 2.08 -22.04
CA VAL A 117 9.90 1.27 -21.19
C VAL A 117 11.32 1.41 -21.72
N VAL A 118 12.18 2.04 -20.93
CA VAL A 118 13.61 2.19 -21.22
C VAL A 118 14.36 0.91 -20.88
N GLU A 119 14.00 0.28 -19.77
CA GLU A 119 14.62 -0.96 -19.30
C GLU A 119 13.60 -1.86 -18.61
N ARG A 120 13.75 -3.17 -18.80
CA ARG A 120 12.94 -4.19 -18.12
C ARG A 120 13.81 -5.38 -17.76
N GLN A 121 13.93 -5.67 -16.47
CA GLN A 121 14.80 -6.72 -15.95
C GLN A 121 14.03 -7.68 -15.04
N ALA A 122 14.13 -8.99 -15.28
CA ALA A 122 13.65 -10.00 -14.33
C ALA A 122 14.75 -10.35 -13.32
N ILE A 123 14.42 -10.35 -12.04
CA ILE A 123 15.37 -10.57 -10.93
C ILE A 123 14.84 -11.67 -9.99
N PRO A 124 15.42 -12.88 -9.99
CA PRO A 124 16.39 -13.36 -10.96
C PRO A 124 15.73 -13.72 -12.30
N GLN A 125 16.57 -13.99 -13.31
CA GLN A 125 16.14 -14.51 -14.61
C GLN A 125 15.65 -15.96 -14.51
N LYS A 126 14.94 -16.42 -15.55
CA LYS A 126 14.21 -17.71 -15.59
C LYS A 126 15.04 -18.89 -15.06
N ASN A 127 16.19 -19.18 -15.67
CA ASN A 127 16.97 -20.38 -15.34
C ASN A 127 17.40 -20.40 -13.88
N THR A 128 17.81 -19.26 -13.33
CA THR A 128 18.17 -19.13 -11.92
C THR A 128 16.95 -19.33 -11.02
N PHE A 129 15.80 -18.77 -11.37
CA PHE A 129 14.57 -18.96 -10.60
C PHE A 129 14.12 -20.44 -10.60
N GLU A 130 14.21 -21.14 -11.74
CA GLU A 130 13.92 -22.57 -11.84
C GLU A 130 14.86 -23.42 -10.96
N GLN A 131 16.15 -23.07 -10.92
CA GLN A 131 17.11 -23.72 -10.02
C GLN A 131 16.78 -23.49 -8.54
N MET A 132 16.37 -22.27 -8.18
CA MET A 132 15.91 -21.96 -6.81
C MET A 132 14.68 -22.81 -6.44
N VAL A 133 13.71 -22.93 -7.34
CA VAL A 133 12.51 -23.77 -7.16
C VAL A 133 12.90 -25.24 -7.00
N ALA A 134 13.76 -25.78 -7.87
CA ALA A 134 14.22 -27.17 -7.78
C ALA A 134 14.89 -27.46 -6.42
N ARG A 135 15.73 -26.53 -5.94
CA ARG A 135 16.36 -26.64 -4.62
C ARG A 135 15.34 -26.59 -3.48
N ALA A 136 14.39 -25.65 -3.53
CA ALA A 136 13.35 -25.55 -2.50
C ALA A 136 12.48 -26.81 -2.46
N ALA A 137 12.11 -27.36 -3.62
CA ALA A 137 11.36 -28.61 -3.72
C ALA A 137 12.13 -29.80 -3.12
N ALA A 138 13.43 -29.90 -3.41
CA ALA A 138 14.29 -30.92 -2.82
C ALA A 138 14.37 -30.80 -1.29
N LEU A 139 14.47 -29.58 -0.75
CA LEU A 139 14.46 -29.35 0.70
C LEU A 139 13.12 -29.74 1.32
N THR A 140 12.00 -29.46 0.65
CA THR A 140 10.67 -29.84 1.14
C THR A 140 10.38 -31.34 1.09
N ALA A 141 11.20 -32.12 0.39
CA ALA A 141 11.16 -33.58 0.44
C ALA A 141 11.92 -34.16 1.65
N THR A 142 12.58 -33.32 2.44
CA THR A 142 13.28 -33.69 3.67
C THR A 142 12.49 -33.24 4.90
N PRO A 143 12.73 -33.83 6.09
CA PRO A 143 12.06 -33.38 7.33
C PRO A 143 12.52 -32.00 7.83
N GLN A 144 13.36 -31.26 7.10
CA GLN A 144 13.86 -29.96 7.54
C GLN A 144 12.82 -28.83 7.39
N VAL A 145 11.96 -28.91 6.38
CA VAL A 145 10.97 -27.88 6.07
C VAL A 145 9.85 -28.49 5.23
N ASP A 146 8.59 -28.14 5.48
CA ASP A 146 7.47 -28.67 4.70
C ASP A 146 7.02 -27.74 3.56
N LYS A 147 7.31 -26.43 3.70
CA LYS A 147 6.86 -25.41 2.74
C LYS A 147 7.83 -24.23 2.68
N VAL A 148 8.12 -23.81 1.46
CA VAL A 148 8.88 -22.59 1.17
C VAL A 148 8.12 -21.80 0.12
N VAL A 149 7.99 -20.49 0.33
CA VAL A 149 7.50 -19.56 -0.70
C VAL A 149 8.70 -18.82 -1.26
N LEU A 150 8.89 -18.92 -2.57
CA LEU A 150 9.88 -18.15 -3.31
C LEU A 150 9.19 -17.05 -4.11
N SER A 151 9.88 -15.91 -4.25
CA SER A 151 9.43 -14.78 -5.06
C SER A 151 10.53 -14.35 -6.04
N ARG A 152 10.13 -13.56 -7.03
CA ARG A 152 11.02 -12.88 -7.96
C ARG A 152 10.44 -11.50 -8.29
N LEU A 153 11.27 -10.63 -8.79
CA LEU A 153 10.94 -9.25 -9.12
C LEU A 153 11.00 -9.01 -10.64
N ILE A 154 10.35 -7.94 -11.06
CA ILE A 154 10.54 -7.33 -12.38
C ILE A 154 10.76 -5.85 -12.13
N ASP A 155 11.96 -5.38 -12.47
CA ASP A 155 12.29 -3.96 -12.44
C ASP A 155 11.95 -3.37 -13.81
N ILE A 156 11.28 -2.21 -13.80
CA ILE A 156 10.85 -1.49 -14.99
C ILE A 156 11.26 -0.03 -14.84
N THR A 157 12.08 0.46 -15.77
CA THR A 157 12.46 1.87 -15.86
C THR A 157 11.71 2.50 -17.04
N THR A 158 11.06 3.63 -16.79
CA THR A 158 10.32 4.39 -17.81
C THR A 158 11.06 5.67 -18.20
N ASP A 159 10.70 6.23 -19.35
CA ASP A 159 11.28 7.47 -19.89
C ASP A 159 10.78 8.76 -19.20
N ALA A 160 9.72 8.65 -18.41
CA ALA A 160 9.17 9.72 -17.58
C ALA A 160 8.75 9.19 -16.20
N ALA A 161 8.56 10.11 -15.25
CA ALA A 161 8.01 9.79 -13.94
C ALA A 161 6.59 9.23 -14.05
N ILE A 162 6.31 8.16 -13.32
CA ILE A 162 4.99 7.50 -13.32
C ILE A 162 4.00 8.32 -12.50
N ASP A 163 2.85 8.65 -13.09
CA ASP A 163 1.72 9.24 -12.39
C ASP A 163 0.97 8.14 -11.60
N SER A 164 1.28 8.05 -10.30
CA SER A 164 0.66 7.06 -9.41
C SER A 164 -0.85 7.23 -9.26
N GLY A 165 -1.36 8.44 -9.45
CA GLY A 165 -2.78 8.73 -9.36
C GLY A 165 -3.52 8.13 -10.56
N VAL A 166 -2.99 8.34 -11.77
CA VAL A 166 -3.50 7.70 -12.99
C VAL A 166 -3.36 6.18 -12.93
N LEU A 167 -2.25 5.66 -12.38
CA LEU A 167 -2.02 4.22 -12.25
C LEU A 167 -2.99 3.52 -11.28
N LEU A 168 -3.56 4.26 -10.33
CA LEU A 168 -4.51 3.74 -9.33
C LEU A 168 -5.94 3.60 -9.87
N GLU A 169 -6.33 4.41 -10.86
CA GLU A 169 -7.68 4.40 -11.47
C GLU A 169 -7.90 3.17 -12.36
#